data_AF-A0A4R4D2J5-F1
#
_entry.id   AF-A0A4R4D2J5-F1
#
_cell.length_a   1.000
_cell.length_b   1.000
_cell.length_c   1.000
_cell.angle_alpha   90.00
_cell.angle_beta   90.00
_cell.angle_gamma   90.00
#
_symmetry.space_group_name_H-M   'P 1'
#
loop_
_entity.id
_entity.type
_entity.pdbx_description
1 polymer ?
#
loop_
_entity_poly.entity_id
_entity_poly.type
_entity_poly.pdbx_seq_one_letter_code
_entity_poly.pdbx_strand_id
1 'polypeptide(L)'
;MRIDKGLISGTQFMFSVACFIQASALLTTFISAVTLQDSWLVLLFGAALCLPLIWLYRTLMVMFPEQNLLQILSEVYGPVIGKIIGIAYIWFFFTLASLNLTDLGNFTKLTILPETPNVVLILICVLVSAFAVRNGIKLVTKYSTLFAVITFILFGIGATLMFNQIKLENFLPMFDQPVGKYVQGIHIIATIPIGELVTFLMIHPYVKLSRRDTTKYLFLGFGLGGITILVVLLLNIGVLGNLLDMFTLPTLVMLRLVNLGMALSRMEIIFAVILVMLLFFKVTFLYYVSVLATAQLFKAKAYPQLALAAGALIIAYGLTLYPSLVEHAASAQEITPFLWTPFEILIPLLTFCIAKLRKLPKTSKEMAKEQEV
;
A
#
# COMPACT_ATOMS: atom_id res chain seq x y z
N MET A 1 -15.66 21.95 3.05
CA MET A 1 -16.54 21.15 3.93
C MET A 1 -15.79 19.87 4.27
N ARG A 2 -15.51 19.61 5.55
CA ARG A 2 -14.84 18.36 5.95
C ARG A 2 -15.86 17.23 5.84
N ILE A 3 -15.68 16.36 4.84
CA ILE A 3 -16.53 15.20 4.55
C ILE A 3 -16.50 14.21 5.73
N ASP A 4 -15.33 14.10 6.35
CA ASP A 4 -15.08 13.32 7.55
C ASP A 4 -14.62 14.25 8.70
N LYS A 5 -15.07 13.99 9.92
CA LYS A 5 -14.70 14.76 11.12
C LYS A 5 -13.69 14.03 12.01
N GLY A 6 -13.30 12.82 11.62
CA GLY A 6 -12.31 12.01 12.32
C GLY A 6 -10.96 12.69 12.42
N LEU A 7 -10.27 12.46 13.53
CA LEU A 7 -8.87 12.80 13.74
C LEU A 7 -8.20 11.55 14.28
N ILE A 8 -7.01 11.25 13.80
CA ILE A 8 -6.22 10.10 14.24
C ILE A 8 -4.92 10.57 14.87
N SER A 9 -4.41 9.81 15.85
CA SER A 9 -3.15 10.14 16.50
C SER A 9 -1.96 9.89 15.57
N GLY A 10 -0.82 10.50 15.86
CA GLY A 10 0.42 10.23 15.12
C GLY A 10 0.86 8.76 15.19
N THR A 11 0.64 8.10 16.33
CA THR A 11 0.91 6.66 16.47
C THR A 11 -0.01 5.81 15.60
N GLN A 12 -1.31 6.13 15.55
CA GLN A 12 -2.27 5.44 14.67
C GLN A 12 -1.93 5.66 13.19
N PHE A 13 -1.46 6.86 12.81
CA PHE A 13 -0.94 7.12 11.46
C PHE A 13 0.30 6.29 11.14
N MET A 14 1.28 6.25 12.05
CA MET A 14 2.51 5.44 11.90
C MET A 14 2.18 3.97 11.68
N PHE A 15 1.32 3.38 12.52
CA PHE A 15 0.93 1.98 12.35
C PHE A 15 0.02 1.75 11.15
N SER A 16 -0.73 2.75 10.69
CA SER A 16 -1.48 2.66 9.43
C SER A 16 -0.53 2.56 8.24
N VAL A 17 0.55 3.36 8.21
CA VAL A 17 1.61 3.27 7.19
C VAL A 17 2.28 1.89 7.25
N ALA A 18 2.66 1.42 8.44
CA ALA A 18 3.30 0.11 8.59
C ALA A 18 2.38 -1.02 8.11
N CYS A 19 1.13 -1.05 8.58
CA CYS A 19 0.12 -2.05 8.22
C CYS A 19 -0.18 -2.05 6.71
N PHE A 20 -0.21 -0.86 6.09
CA PHE A 20 -0.41 -0.73 4.64
C PHE A 20 0.73 -1.36 3.83
N ILE A 21 1.98 -1.13 4.23
CA ILE A 21 3.15 -1.75 3.60
C ILE A 21 3.16 -3.26 3.86
N GLN A 22 2.95 -3.69 5.11
CA GLN A 22 2.94 -5.10 5.50
C GLN A 22 1.93 -5.94 4.70
N ALA A 23 0.77 -5.38 4.35
CA ALA A 23 -0.21 -6.04 3.49
C ALA A 23 0.33 -6.43 2.11
N SER A 24 1.40 -5.77 1.66
CA SER A 24 2.07 -6.04 0.39
C SER A 24 3.12 -7.15 0.50
N ALA A 25 3.26 -7.81 1.65
CA ALA A 25 4.13 -8.98 1.81
C ALA A 25 3.78 -10.10 0.80
N LEU A 26 2.51 -10.24 0.42
CA LEU A 26 2.06 -11.14 -0.63
C LEU A 26 2.68 -10.81 -1.99
N LEU A 27 2.88 -9.53 -2.28
CA LEU A 27 3.32 -9.01 -3.58
C LEU A 27 4.85 -9.08 -3.75
N THR A 28 5.58 -9.55 -2.73
CA THR A 28 7.02 -9.82 -2.82
C THR A 28 7.36 -10.83 -3.90
N THR A 29 6.40 -11.67 -4.28
CA THR A 29 6.50 -12.63 -5.39
C THR A 29 6.74 -11.95 -6.74
N PHE A 30 6.24 -10.73 -6.93
CA PHE A 30 6.47 -9.98 -8.16
C PHE A 30 7.94 -9.62 -8.34
N ILE A 31 8.66 -9.36 -7.25
CA ILE A 31 10.11 -9.10 -7.30
C ILE A 31 10.87 -10.42 -7.32
N SER A 32 10.49 -11.40 -6.49
CA SER A 32 11.20 -12.68 -6.45
C SER A 32 11.13 -13.48 -7.73
N ALA A 33 10.07 -13.33 -8.53
CA ALA A 33 10.00 -13.91 -9.87
C ALA A 33 10.95 -13.24 -10.89
N VAL A 34 11.42 -12.02 -10.62
CA VAL A 34 12.29 -11.25 -11.52
C VAL A 34 13.76 -11.38 -11.11
N THR A 35 14.05 -11.36 -9.80
CA THR A 35 15.42 -11.30 -9.27
C THR A 35 15.80 -12.46 -8.36
N LEU A 36 14.90 -13.45 -8.20
CA LEU A 36 15.18 -14.72 -7.50
C LEU A 36 15.85 -14.49 -6.13
N GLN A 37 17.01 -15.10 -5.88
CA GLN A 37 17.75 -15.00 -4.63
C GLN A 37 18.28 -13.59 -4.33
N ASP A 38 18.42 -12.70 -5.32
CA ASP A 38 18.90 -11.33 -5.11
C ASP A 38 17.78 -10.35 -4.72
N SER A 39 16.55 -10.83 -4.57
CA SER A 39 15.39 -9.95 -4.32
C SER A 39 15.47 -9.18 -3.01
N TRP A 40 16.19 -9.70 -2.01
CA TRP A 40 16.44 -8.97 -0.77
C TRP A 40 17.36 -7.76 -0.99
N LEU A 41 18.36 -7.86 -1.88
CA LEU A 41 19.19 -6.72 -2.28
C LEU A 41 18.36 -5.68 -2.99
N VAL A 42 17.50 -6.11 -3.92
CA VAL A 42 16.58 -5.23 -4.65
C VAL A 42 15.66 -4.48 -3.69
N LEU A 43 15.12 -5.15 -2.67
CA LEU A 43 14.30 -4.52 -1.65
C LEU A 43 15.10 -3.48 -0.84
N LEU A 44 16.33 -3.80 -0.43
CA LEU A 44 17.19 -2.87 0.34
C LEU A 44 17.56 -1.63 -0.50
N PHE A 45 18.06 -1.83 -1.71
CA PHE A 45 18.41 -0.74 -2.62
C PHE A 45 17.18 0.05 -3.04
N GLY A 46 16.07 -0.62 -3.35
CA GLY A 46 14.80 0.03 -3.68
C GLY A 46 14.28 0.88 -2.53
N ALA A 47 14.29 0.36 -1.30
CA ALA A 47 13.91 1.12 -0.11
C ALA A 47 14.81 2.36 0.10
N ALA A 48 16.12 2.21 -0.05
CA ALA A 48 17.07 3.32 0.05
C ALA A 48 16.86 4.38 -1.03
N LEU A 49 16.70 3.96 -2.30
CA LEU A 49 16.47 4.83 -3.45
C LEU A 49 15.10 5.51 -3.41
N CYS A 50 14.13 4.96 -2.66
CA CYS A 50 12.83 5.58 -2.44
C CYS A 50 12.78 6.52 -1.23
N LEU A 51 13.84 6.66 -0.42
CA LEU A 51 13.87 7.66 0.66
C LEU A 51 13.58 9.09 0.17
N PRO A 52 14.13 9.55 -0.98
CA PRO A 52 13.75 10.84 -1.57
C PRO A 52 12.25 10.95 -1.90
N LEU A 53 11.62 9.87 -2.35
CA LEU A 53 10.19 9.82 -2.65
C LEU A 53 9.34 9.97 -1.38
N ILE A 54 9.70 9.25 -0.31
CA ILE A 54 9.02 9.40 0.99
C ILE A 54 9.24 10.80 1.57
N TRP A 55 10.45 11.36 1.38
CA TRP A 55 10.74 12.73 1.78
C TRP A 55 9.92 13.75 0.98
N LEU A 56 9.68 13.51 -0.30
CA LEU A 56 8.80 14.33 -1.15
C LEU A 56 7.37 14.32 -0.62
N TYR A 57 6.80 13.14 -0.32
CA TYR A 57 5.46 13.05 0.27
C TYR A 57 5.37 13.80 1.60
N ARG A 58 6.33 13.57 2.50
CA ARG A 58 6.47 14.32 3.76
C ARG A 58 6.56 15.83 3.55
N THR A 59 7.25 16.26 2.50
CA THR A 59 7.42 17.69 2.21
C THR A 59 6.10 18.31 1.78
N LEU A 60 5.33 17.64 0.91
CA LEU A 60 3.99 18.08 0.53
C LEU A 60 3.04 18.15 1.74
N MET A 61 3.05 17.13 2.62
CA MET A 61 2.24 17.14 3.85
C MET A 61 2.55 18.33 4.76
N VAL A 62 3.83 18.70 4.89
CA VAL A 62 4.24 19.83 5.75
C VAL A 62 4.03 21.17 5.08
N MET A 63 4.17 21.26 3.76
CA MET A 63 3.87 22.48 3.01
C MET A 63 2.38 22.80 3.06
N PHE A 64 1.51 21.80 3.03
CA PHE A 64 0.06 21.97 2.92
C PHE A 64 -0.72 21.23 4.04
N PRO A 65 -0.47 21.52 5.33
CA PRO A 65 -0.91 20.68 6.46
C PRO A 65 -2.42 20.47 6.61
N GLU A 66 -3.24 21.36 6.04
CA GLU A 66 -4.70 21.31 6.14
C GLU A 66 -5.38 20.91 4.82
N GLN A 67 -4.60 20.53 3.80
CA GLN A 67 -5.11 20.24 2.46
C GLN A 67 -4.71 18.85 2.01
N ASN A 68 -5.66 18.02 1.58
CA ASN A 68 -5.31 16.73 0.99
C ASN A 68 -4.79 16.86 -0.45
N LEU A 69 -4.33 15.74 -1.01
CA LEU A 69 -3.78 15.70 -2.38
C LEU A 69 -4.64 16.43 -3.42
N LEU A 70 -5.95 16.20 -3.47
CA LEU A 70 -6.84 16.85 -4.45
C LEU A 70 -6.90 18.39 -4.26
N GLN A 71 -6.84 18.86 -3.02
CA GLN A 71 -6.78 20.30 -2.70
C GLN A 71 -5.44 20.90 -3.13
N ILE A 72 -4.34 20.21 -2.81
CA ILE A 72 -2.99 20.61 -3.23
C ILE A 72 -2.93 20.73 -4.76
N LEU A 73 -3.45 19.74 -5.49
CA LEU A 73 -3.50 19.78 -6.95
C LEU A 73 -4.31 20.98 -7.47
N SER A 74 -5.43 21.29 -6.83
CA SER A 74 -6.27 22.44 -7.21
C SER A 74 -5.59 23.78 -6.94
N GLU A 75 -4.83 23.91 -5.85
CA GLU A 75 -4.07 25.12 -5.54
C GLU A 75 -2.86 25.29 -6.49
N VAL A 76 -2.12 24.21 -6.73
CA VAL A 76 -0.87 24.23 -7.51
C VAL A 76 -1.11 24.35 -9.02
N TYR A 77 -2.11 23.66 -9.58
CA TYR A 77 -2.40 23.68 -11.01
C TYR A 77 -3.61 24.55 -11.39
N GLY A 78 -4.32 25.09 -10.40
CA GLY A 78 -5.57 25.80 -10.61
C GLY A 78 -6.78 24.85 -10.74
N PRO A 79 -8.00 25.42 -10.81
CA PRO A 79 -9.24 24.67 -10.64
C PRO A 79 -9.56 23.69 -11.79
N VAL A 80 -9.06 23.95 -13.01
CA VAL A 80 -9.34 23.11 -14.19
C VAL A 80 -8.35 21.95 -14.27
N ILE A 81 -7.05 22.26 -14.39
CA ILE A 81 -6.00 21.23 -14.51
C ILE A 81 -5.94 20.39 -13.23
N GLY A 82 -6.03 21.00 -12.05
CA GLY A 82 -6.06 20.28 -10.79
C GLY A 82 -7.24 19.30 -10.69
N LYS A 83 -8.40 19.65 -11.28
CA LYS A 83 -9.56 18.75 -11.35
C LYS A 83 -9.33 17.58 -12.31
N ILE A 84 -8.72 17.82 -13.47
CA ILE A 84 -8.38 16.75 -14.44
C ILE A 84 -7.41 15.74 -13.80
N ILE A 85 -6.34 16.23 -13.17
CA ILE A 85 -5.38 15.38 -12.46
C ILE A 85 -6.07 14.67 -11.28
N GLY A 86 -6.96 15.35 -10.56
CA GLY A 86 -7.76 14.76 -9.49
C GLY A 86 -8.66 13.61 -9.96
N ILE A 87 -9.29 13.71 -11.14
CA ILE A 87 -10.05 12.60 -11.76
C ILE A 87 -9.14 11.41 -12.04
N ALA A 88 -7.95 11.66 -12.58
CA ALA A 88 -6.97 10.60 -12.84
C ALA A 88 -6.54 9.89 -11.53
N TYR A 89 -6.33 10.63 -10.44
CA TYR A 89 -6.06 10.02 -9.13
C TYR A 89 -7.24 9.21 -8.58
N ILE A 90 -8.49 9.63 -8.81
CA ILE A 90 -9.66 8.84 -8.42
C ILE A 90 -9.62 7.48 -9.14
N TRP A 91 -9.38 7.46 -10.46
CA TRP A 91 -9.22 6.22 -11.21
C TRP A 91 -8.06 5.36 -10.67
N PHE A 92 -6.92 5.96 -10.36
CA PHE A 92 -5.78 5.28 -9.75
C PHE A 92 -6.17 4.63 -8.40
N PHE A 93 -6.84 5.36 -7.50
CA PHE A 93 -7.24 4.82 -6.20
C PHE A 93 -8.27 3.69 -6.31
N PHE A 94 -9.25 3.82 -7.22
CA PHE A 94 -10.20 2.74 -7.51
C PHE A 94 -9.49 1.50 -8.06
N THR A 95 -8.53 1.70 -8.98
CA THR A 95 -7.76 0.58 -9.53
C THR A 95 -6.95 -0.12 -8.46
N LEU A 96 -6.22 0.61 -7.61
CA LEU A 96 -5.50 0.02 -6.48
C LEU A 96 -6.43 -0.73 -5.52
N ALA A 97 -7.59 -0.16 -5.19
CA ALA A 97 -8.57 -0.82 -4.31
C ALA A 97 -9.08 -2.13 -4.93
N SER A 98 -9.38 -2.13 -6.22
CA SER A 98 -9.85 -3.31 -6.97
C SER A 98 -8.78 -4.39 -7.12
N LEU A 99 -7.53 -4.02 -7.38
CA LEU A 99 -6.41 -4.96 -7.45
C LEU A 99 -6.19 -5.65 -6.11
N ASN A 100 -6.06 -4.88 -5.02
CA ASN A 100 -5.82 -5.45 -3.69
C ASN A 100 -7.04 -6.26 -3.19
N LEU A 101 -8.27 -5.92 -3.60
CA LEU A 101 -9.46 -6.73 -3.31
C LEU A 101 -9.41 -8.07 -4.07
N THR A 102 -8.94 -8.05 -5.32
CA THR A 102 -8.78 -9.25 -6.15
C THR A 102 -7.69 -10.15 -5.56
N ASP A 103 -6.57 -9.60 -5.12
CA ASP A 103 -5.50 -10.33 -4.41
C ASP A 103 -6.03 -10.98 -3.13
N LEU A 104 -6.78 -10.24 -2.31
CA LEU A 104 -7.40 -10.77 -1.10
C LEU A 104 -8.33 -11.93 -1.41
N GLY A 105 -9.22 -11.77 -2.38
CA GLY A 105 -10.19 -12.80 -2.77
C GLY A 105 -9.50 -14.07 -3.26
N ASN A 106 -8.56 -13.91 -4.21
CA ASN A 106 -7.81 -15.03 -4.77
C ASN A 106 -6.96 -15.74 -3.72
N PHE A 107 -6.25 -14.99 -2.88
CA PHE A 107 -5.46 -15.56 -1.79
C PHE A 107 -6.35 -16.33 -0.81
N THR A 108 -7.46 -15.72 -0.36
CA THR A 108 -8.39 -16.37 0.58
C THR A 108 -8.98 -17.65 0.00
N LYS A 109 -9.38 -17.63 -1.28
CA LYS A 109 -9.90 -18.80 -1.98
C LYS A 109 -8.84 -19.90 -2.05
N LEU A 110 -7.63 -19.58 -2.49
CA LEU A 110 -6.56 -20.58 -2.68
C LEU A 110 -6.06 -21.20 -1.36
N THR A 111 -6.20 -20.50 -0.24
CA THR A 111 -5.50 -20.87 1.01
C THR A 111 -6.41 -21.26 2.16
N ILE A 112 -7.58 -20.63 2.29
CA ILE A 112 -8.47 -20.81 3.46
C ILE A 112 -9.80 -21.43 3.04
N LEU A 113 -10.43 -20.90 1.98
CA LEU A 113 -11.80 -21.21 1.58
C LEU A 113 -11.89 -21.63 0.09
N PRO A 114 -11.33 -22.79 -0.29
CA PRO A 114 -11.26 -23.23 -1.70
C PRO A 114 -12.62 -23.49 -2.35
N GLU A 115 -13.57 -24.00 -1.58
CA GLU A 115 -14.93 -24.29 -2.04
C GLU A 115 -15.81 -23.05 -2.15
N THR A 116 -15.38 -21.90 -1.62
CA THR A 116 -16.16 -20.66 -1.64
C THR A 116 -15.92 -19.90 -2.95
N PRO A 117 -16.98 -19.49 -3.68
CA PRO A 117 -16.82 -18.66 -4.86
C PRO A 117 -16.13 -17.33 -4.54
N ASN A 118 -15.17 -16.91 -5.38
CA ASN A 118 -14.37 -15.70 -5.15
C ASN A 118 -15.24 -14.44 -4.97
N VAL A 119 -16.32 -14.35 -5.75
CA VAL A 119 -17.29 -13.24 -5.69
C VAL A 119 -17.88 -13.07 -4.28
N VAL A 120 -18.15 -14.18 -3.57
CA VAL A 120 -18.69 -14.14 -2.20
C VAL A 120 -17.65 -13.58 -1.23
N LEU A 121 -16.38 -13.97 -1.37
CA LEU A 121 -15.28 -13.50 -0.52
C LEU A 121 -15.06 -11.99 -0.66
N ILE A 122 -14.95 -11.50 -1.90
CA ILE A 122 -14.75 -10.07 -2.15
C ILE A 122 -15.99 -9.24 -1.78
N LEU A 123 -17.21 -9.79 -1.94
CA LEU A 123 -18.44 -9.12 -1.53
C LEU A 123 -18.48 -8.93 -0.01
N ILE A 124 -18.19 -9.98 0.77
CA ILE A 124 -18.14 -9.89 2.23
C ILE A 124 -17.08 -8.86 2.66
N CYS A 125 -15.89 -8.92 2.08
CA CYS A 125 -14.83 -7.94 2.34
C CYS A 125 -15.35 -6.51 2.13
N VAL A 126 -15.94 -6.22 0.97
CA VAL A 126 -16.44 -4.88 0.62
C VAL A 126 -17.62 -4.45 1.50
N LEU A 127 -18.52 -5.34 1.90
CA LEU A 127 -19.62 -4.99 2.80
C LEU A 127 -19.11 -4.55 4.18
N VAL A 128 -18.14 -5.28 4.73
CA VAL A 128 -17.50 -4.93 6.01
C VAL A 128 -16.67 -3.64 5.87
N SER A 129 -15.90 -3.51 4.78
CA SER A 129 -15.17 -2.28 4.49
C SER A 129 -16.10 -1.08 4.29
N ALA A 130 -17.25 -1.25 3.64
CA ALA A 130 -18.23 -0.19 3.45
C ALA A 130 -18.78 0.31 4.79
N PHE A 131 -19.01 -0.58 5.76
CA PHE A 131 -19.36 -0.18 7.12
C PHE A 131 -18.24 0.68 7.74
N ALA A 132 -16.98 0.27 7.64
CA ALA A 132 -15.85 1.04 8.15
C ALA A 132 -15.72 2.41 7.48
N VAL A 133 -15.77 2.46 6.15
CA VAL A 133 -15.64 3.67 5.32
C VAL A 133 -16.73 4.68 5.66
N ARG A 134 -17.98 4.23 5.85
CA ARG A 134 -19.12 5.09 6.24
C ARG A 134 -18.96 5.76 7.59
N ASN A 135 -18.19 5.15 8.50
CA ASN A 135 -17.90 5.69 9.83
C ASN A 135 -16.61 6.52 9.90
N GLY A 136 -15.90 6.65 8.76
CA GLY A 136 -14.77 7.55 8.62
C GLY A 136 -13.41 6.96 9.03
N ILE A 137 -12.37 7.79 8.88
CA ILE A 137 -10.96 7.42 9.01
C ILE A 137 -10.62 6.85 10.38
N LYS A 138 -11.30 7.32 11.43
CA LYS A 138 -11.11 6.80 12.80
C LYS A 138 -11.40 5.30 12.86
N LEU A 139 -12.47 4.82 12.22
CA LEU A 139 -12.81 3.40 12.22
C LEU A 139 -11.93 2.62 11.24
N VAL A 140 -11.70 3.17 10.04
CA VAL A 140 -10.82 2.57 9.01
C VAL A 140 -9.43 2.26 9.57
N THR A 141 -8.87 3.18 10.36
CA THR A 141 -7.50 3.03 10.90
C THR A 141 -7.46 2.50 12.33
N LYS A 142 -8.61 2.20 12.96
CA LYS A 142 -8.72 1.87 14.39
C LYS A 142 -7.84 0.70 14.80
N TYR A 143 -7.80 -0.34 13.97
CA TYR A 143 -7.10 -1.59 14.25
C TYR A 143 -5.70 -1.67 13.63
N SER A 144 -5.21 -0.60 13.01
CA SER A 144 -3.88 -0.56 12.38
C SER A 144 -2.75 -0.97 13.34
N THR A 145 -2.75 -0.43 14.56
CA THR A 145 -1.77 -0.79 15.60
C THR A 145 -1.84 -2.26 15.96
N LEU A 146 -3.06 -2.79 16.17
CA LEU A 146 -3.26 -4.19 16.52
C LEU A 146 -2.75 -5.11 15.41
N PHE A 147 -3.15 -4.85 14.17
CA PHE A 147 -2.74 -5.66 13.02
C PHE A 147 -1.23 -5.59 12.79
N ALA A 148 -0.62 -4.41 12.88
CA ALA A 148 0.81 -4.28 12.70
C ALA A 148 1.61 -5.01 13.79
N VAL A 149 1.22 -4.88 15.06
CA VAL A 149 1.91 -5.53 16.18
C VAL A 149 1.75 -7.06 16.13
N ILE A 150 0.54 -7.56 15.87
CA ILE A 150 0.30 -9.01 15.70
C ILE A 150 1.17 -9.56 14.56
N THR A 151 1.25 -8.82 13.46
CA THR A 151 2.08 -9.18 12.31
C THR A 151 3.56 -9.29 12.69
N PHE A 152 4.10 -8.31 13.42
CA PHE A 152 5.48 -8.39 13.91
C PHE A 152 5.74 -9.58 14.81
N ILE A 153 4.84 -9.85 15.76
CA ILE A 153 4.98 -10.98 16.68
C ILE A 153 5.00 -12.29 15.89
N LEU A 154 4.06 -12.46 14.95
CA LEU A 154 3.90 -13.73 14.25
C LEU A 154 4.99 -13.96 13.21
N PHE A 155 5.45 -12.94 12.50
CA PHE A 155 6.66 -13.07 11.68
C PHE A 155 7.93 -13.29 12.50
N GLY A 156 8.04 -12.70 13.70
CA GLY A 156 9.15 -12.99 14.62
C GLY A 156 9.14 -14.45 15.11
N ILE A 157 7.96 -14.99 15.45
CA ILE A 157 7.78 -16.41 15.77
C ILE A 157 8.15 -17.25 14.54
N GLY A 158 7.60 -16.95 13.37
CA GLY A 158 7.91 -17.66 12.12
C GLY A 158 9.41 -17.69 11.82
N ALA A 159 10.09 -16.56 11.96
CA ALA A 159 11.54 -16.48 11.78
C ALA A 159 12.31 -17.38 12.76
N THR A 160 11.87 -17.42 14.03
CA THR A 160 12.49 -18.25 15.06
C THR A 160 12.29 -19.73 14.78
N LEU A 161 11.08 -20.13 14.38
CA LEU A 161 10.74 -21.52 14.06
C LEU A 161 11.47 -22.02 12.81
N MET A 162 11.73 -21.12 11.85
CA MET A 162 12.40 -21.42 10.59
C MET A 162 13.90 -21.26 10.63
N PHE A 163 14.47 -20.78 11.74
CA PHE A 163 15.89 -20.48 11.83
C PHE A 163 16.77 -21.67 11.44
N ASN A 164 16.43 -22.88 11.90
CA ASN A 164 17.18 -24.10 11.59
C ASN A 164 16.97 -24.64 10.16
N GLN A 165 15.99 -24.12 9.43
CA GLN A 165 15.72 -24.51 8.04
C GLN A 165 16.37 -23.57 7.02
N ILE A 166 16.86 -22.40 7.47
CA ILE A 166 17.52 -21.44 6.61
C ILE A 166 18.88 -22.00 6.18
N LYS A 167 19.08 -22.11 4.86
CA LYS A 167 20.38 -22.41 4.26
C LYS A 167 20.96 -21.14 3.68
N LEU A 168 22.09 -20.67 4.23
CA LEU A 168 22.75 -19.45 3.76
C LEU A 168 23.23 -19.56 2.30
N GLU A 169 23.48 -20.78 1.84
CA GLU A 169 23.81 -21.11 0.45
C GLU A 169 22.73 -20.63 -0.53
N ASN A 170 21.46 -20.57 -0.11
CA ASN A 170 20.35 -20.12 -0.95
C ASN A 170 20.41 -18.63 -1.30
N PHE A 171 21.27 -17.85 -0.64
CA PHE A 171 21.52 -16.45 -0.99
C PHE A 171 22.66 -16.29 -2.00
N LEU A 172 23.32 -17.38 -2.37
CA LEU A 172 24.44 -17.41 -3.30
C LEU A 172 24.04 -18.05 -4.64
N PRO A 173 24.66 -17.65 -5.76
CA PRO A 173 25.54 -16.49 -5.89
C PRO A 173 24.74 -15.18 -5.74
N MET A 174 25.39 -14.16 -5.15
CA MET A 174 24.86 -12.80 -5.08
C MET A 174 25.26 -12.02 -6.32
N PHE A 175 24.41 -11.07 -6.73
CA PHE A 175 24.65 -10.21 -7.88
C PHE A 175 24.71 -10.97 -9.22
N ASP A 176 23.91 -12.03 -9.36
CA ASP A 176 23.95 -12.94 -10.51
C ASP A 176 22.93 -12.60 -11.60
N GLN A 177 22.10 -11.59 -11.38
CA GLN A 177 21.09 -11.15 -12.33
C GLN A 177 21.64 -10.08 -13.29
N PRO A 178 21.13 -10.01 -14.53
CA PRO A 178 21.43 -8.89 -15.42
C PRO A 178 21.02 -7.55 -14.80
N VAL A 179 21.80 -6.49 -15.05
CA VAL A 179 21.54 -5.14 -14.50
C VAL A 179 20.09 -4.67 -14.74
N GLY A 180 19.54 -4.98 -15.92
CA GLY A 180 18.15 -4.64 -16.26
C GLY A 180 17.11 -5.25 -15.29
N LYS A 181 17.37 -6.45 -14.76
CA LYS A 181 16.49 -7.12 -13.78
C LYS A 181 16.54 -6.43 -12.41
N TYR A 182 17.71 -5.92 -11.98
CA TYR A 182 17.79 -5.09 -10.77
C TYR A 182 17.01 -3.79 -10.93
N VAL A 183 17.15 -3.11 -12.07
CA VAL A 183 16.40 -1.87 -12.35
C VAL A 183 14.90 -2.15 -12.36
N GLN A 184 14.47 -3.22 -13.03
CA GLN A 184 13.07 -3.67 -13.04
C GLN A 184 12.57 -3.95 -11.62
N GLY A 185 13.30 -4.74 -10.83
CA GLY A 185 12.93 -5.07 -9.46
C GLY A 185 12.84 -3.84 -8.54
N ILE A 186 13.78 -2.89 -8.67
CA ILE A 186 13.76 -1.63 -7.93
C ILE A 186 12.53 -0.80 -8.34
N HIS A 187 12.20 -0.77 -9.62
CA HIS A 187 11.02 -0.06 -10.13
C HIS A 187 9.71 -0.68 -9.62
N ILE A 188 9.64 -2.01 -9.55
CA ILE A 188 8.52 -2.72 -8.91
C ILE A 188 8.45 -2.31 -7.44
N ILE A 189 9.53 -2.37 -6.65
CA ILE A 189 9.52 -1.93 -5.24
C ILE A 189 9.09 -0.47 -5.06
N ALA A 190 9.59 0.40 -5.95
CA ALA A 190 9.33 1.82 -5.90
C ALA A 190 7.85 2.15 -6.11
N THR A 191 7.12 1.31 -6.85
CA THR A 191 5.70 1.50 -7.17
C THR A 191 4.78 0.57 -6.39
N ILE A 192 5.27 -0.60 -6.00
CA ILE A 192 4.58 -1.67 -5.27
C ILE A 192 5.58 -2.21 -4.23
N PRO A 193 5.55 -1.74 -2.96
CA PRO A 193 4.48 -0.97 -2.32
C PRO A 193 4.83 0.49 -1.95
N ILE A 194 6.06 0.95 -2.20
CA ILE A 194 6.54 2.19 -1.58
C ILE A 194 5.81 3.41 -2.14
N GLY A 195 5.60 3.44 -3.46
CA GLY A 195 4.93 4.53 -4.19
C GLY A 195 3.49 4.74 -3.76
N GLU A 196 2.77 3.65 -3.47
CA GLU A 196 1.37 3.66 -3.02
C GLU A 196 1.13 4.49 -1.74
N LEU A 197 2.19 4.79 -0.97
CA LEU A 197 2.13 5.71 0.15
C LEU A 197 1.72 7.13 -0.24
N VAL A 198 1.68 7.48 -1.53
CA VAL A 198 1.04 8.70 -2.05
C VAL A 198 -0.41 8.82 -1.57
N THR A 199 -1.10 7.70 -1.33
CA THR A 199 -2.46 7.66 -0.76
C THR A 199 -2.53 8.32 0.62
N PHE A 200 -1.44 8.37 1.39
CA PHE A 200 -1.41 9.05 2.68
C PHE A 200 -1.46 10.58 2.54
N LEU A 201 -1.14 11.15 1.37
CA LEU A 201 -1.39 12.57 1.09
C LEU A 201 -2.90 12.89 1.12
N MET A 202 -3.77 11.90 0.88
CA MET A 202 -5.21 12.10 1.00
C MET A 202 -5.70 12.19 2.44
N ILE A 203 -5.05 11.48 3.36
CA ILE A 203 -5.51 11.39 4.76
C ILE A 203 -4.74 12.30 5.72
N HIS A 204 -3.61 12.87 5.32
CA HIS A 204 -2.78 13.64 6.25
C HIS A 204 -3.50 14.81 6.96
N PRO A 205 -4.51 15.52 6.39
CA PRO A 205 -5.21 16.60 7.11
C PRO A 205 -6.02 16.09 8.33
N TYR A 206 -6.25 14.78 8.42
CA TYR A 206 -6.88 14.13 9.56
C TYR A 206 -5.87 13.76 10.67
N VAL A 207 -4.58 14.02 10.44
CA VAL A 207 -3.48 13.74 11.37
C VAL A 207 -2.78 15.07 11.65
N LYS A 208 -3.32 15.83 12.60
CA LYS A 208 -2.78 17.15 12.97
C LYS A 208 -1.42 16.99 13.65
N LEU A 209 -0.35 16.95 12.85
CA LEU A 209 1.02 16.71 13.31
C LEU A 209 1.89 17.93 13.12
N SER A 210 2.85 18.09 14.03
CA SER A 210 3.95 19.03 13.82
C SER A 210 4.82 18.60 12.63
N ARG A 211 5.63 19.51 12.10
CA ARG A 211 6.63 19.20 11.07
C ARG A 211 7.53 18.03 11.48
N ARG A 212 7.97 18.00 12.74
CA ARG A 212 8.83 16.95 13.30
C ARG A 212 8.11 15.61 13.39
N ASP A 213 6.88 15.63 13.89
CA ASP A 213 6.08 14.42 14.07
C ASP A 213 5.64 13.81 12.74
N THR A 214 5.35 14.63 11.74
CA THR A 214 5.08 14.15 10.36
C THR A 214 6.25 13.34 9.82
N THR A 215 7.49 13.85 9.97
CA THR A 215 8.69 13.07 9.60
C THR A 215 8.77 11.79 10.43
N LYS A 216 8.70 11.91 11.76
CA LYS A 216 8.88 10.78 12.67
C LYS A 216 7.92 9.64 12.35
N TYR A 217 6.62 9.91 12.31
CA TYR A 217 5.60 8.88 12.17
C TYR A 217 5.54 8.29 10.76
N LEU A 218 5.77 9.08 9.70
CA LEU A 218 5.83 8.54 8.34
C LEU A 218 7.04 7.61 8.16
N PHE A 219 8.24 8.05 8.57
CA PHE A 219 9.46 7.27 8.40
C PHE A 219 9.54 6.05 9.32
N LEU A 220 9.03 6.15 10.56
CA LEU A 220 8.91 4.98 11.43
C LEU A 220 7.90 3.97 10.87
N GLY A 221 6.76 4.42 10.36
CA GLY A 221 5.79 3.53 9.72
C GLY A 221 6.37 2.84 8.49
N PHE A 222 7.07 3.60 7.64
CA PHE A 222 7.82 3.08 6.49
C PHE A 222 8.86 2.03 6.89
N GLY A 223 9.71 2.34 7.87
CA GLY A 223 10.75 1.43 8.36
C GLY A 223 10.16 0.16 8.97
N LEU A 224 9.11 0.28 9.80
CA LEU A 224 8.42 -0.87 10.38
C LEU A 224 7.85 -1.79 9.29
N GLY A 225 7.11 -1.25 8.33
CA GLY A 225 6.56 -2.03 7.23
C GLY A 225 7.65 -2.67 6.36
N GLY A 226 8.70 -1.92 6.02
CA GLY A 226 9.83 -2.39 5.22
C GLY A 226 10.60 -3.52 5.89
N ILE A 227 10.84 -3.44 7.20
CA ILE A 227 11.49 -4.51 7.97
C ILE A 227 10.66 -5.79 7.91
N THR A 228 9.32 -5.71 8.02
CA THR A 228 8.47 -6.90 7.91
C THR A 228 8.61 -7.56 6.54
N ILE A 229 8.52 -6.79 5.46
CA ILE A 229 8.68 -7.32 4.10
C ILE A 229 10.08 -7.94 3.92
N LEU A 230 11.12 -7.30 4.44
CA LEU A 230 12.48 -7.81 4.37
C LEU A 230 12.62 -9.15 5.09
N VAL A 231 12.08 -9.27 6.31
CA VAL A 231 12.10 -10.54 7.05
C VAL A 231 11.37 -11.63 6.27
N VAL A 232 10.20 -11.35 5.72
CA VAL A 232 9.45 -12.31 4.89
C VAL A 232 10.28 -12.80 3.70
N LEU A 233 10.91 -11.86 2.99
CA LEU A 233 11.69 -12.16 1.80
C LEU A 233 12.95 -12.97 2.13
N LEU A 234 13.65 -12.61 3.21
CA LEU A 234 14.81 -13.36 3.70
C LEU A 234 14.44 -14.78 4.11
N LEU A 235 13.31 -14.98 4.81
CA LEU A 235 12.85 -16.32 5.18
C LEU A 235 12.48 -17.16 3.95
N ASN A 236 11.77 -16.56 2.99
CA ASN A 236 11.42 -17.25 1.75
C ASN A 236 12.66 -17.70 0.98
N ILE A 237 13.64 -16.82 0.77
CA ILE A 237 14.90 -17.15 0.08
C ILE A 237 15.69 -18.17 0.88
N GLY A 238 15.89 -17.93 2.17
CA GLY A 238 16.69 -18.79 3.03
C GLY A 238 16.16 -20.22 3.12
N VAL A 239 14.85 -20.42 3.11
CA VAL A 239 14.23 -21.75 3.23
C VAL A 239 14.01 -22.42 1.87
N LEU A 240 13.48 -21.69 0.87
CA LEU A 240 13.07 -22.27 -0.42
C LEU A 240 14.17 -22.24 -1.49
N GLY A 241 15.07 -21.25 -1.45
CA GLY A 241 16.13 -21.08 -2.45
C GLY A 241 15.60 -21.12 -3.88
N ASN A 242 16.14 -22.04 -4.69
CA ASN A 242 15.78 -22.21 -6.10
C ASN A 242 14.34 -22.67 -6.36
N LEU A 243 13.54 -22.95 -5.32
CA LEU A 243 12.13 -23.30 -5.46
C LEU A 243 11.21 -22.06 -5.39
N LEU A 244 11.75 -20.86 -5.21
CA LEU A 244 10.97 -19.63 -5.04
C LEU A 244 10.04 -19.32 -6.20
N ASP A 245 10.48 -19.53 -7.43
CA ASP A 245 9.74 -19.24 -8.67
C ASP A 245 8.76 -20.35 -9.06
N MET A 246 8.92 -21.55 -8.50
CA MET A 246 8.02 -22.68 -8.73
C MET A 246 6.66 -22.52 -8.04
N PHE A 247 6.55 -21.61 -7.06
CA PHE A 247 5.33 -21.43 -6.28
C PHE A 247 4.73 -20.03 -6.45
N THR A 248 3.42 -19.98 -6.67
CA THR A 248 2.67 -18.70 -6.71
C THR A 248 2.58 -18.02 -5.35
N LEU A 249 2.68 -18.79 -4.26
CA LEU A 249 2.60 -18.32 -2.87
C LEU A 249 3.78 -18.87 -2.03
N PRO A 250 5.03 -18.47 -2.29
CA PRO A 250 6.22 -18.99 -1.63
C PRO A 250 6.15 -18.86 -0.11
N THR A 251 5.66 -17.73 0.41
CA THR A 251 5.49 -17.51 1.86
C THR A 251 4.62 -18.59 2.50
N LEU A 252 3.53 -18.99 1.84
CA LEU A 252 2.65 -20.03 2.38
C LEU A 252 3.34 -21.40 2.35
N VAL A 253 4.06 -21.71 1.28
CA VAL A 253 4.79 -22.98 1.14
C VAL A 253 5.88 -23.08 2.20
N MET A 254 6.68 -22.02 2.38
CA MET A 254 7.69 -21.92 3.43
C MET A 254 7.08 -22.18 4.81
N LEU A 255 5.93 -21.57 5.10
CA LEU A 255 5.27 -21.76 6.39
C LEU A 255 4.67 -23.16 6.60
N ARG A 256 4.36 -23.90 5.53
CA ARG A 256 3.96 -25.32 5.61
C ARG A 256 5.12 -26.25 5.95
N LEU A 257 6.37 -25.81 5.74
CA LEU A 257 7.56 -26.57 6.13
C LEU A 257 7.83 -26.48 7.64
N VAL A 258 7.13 -25.60 8.36
CA VAL A 258 7.12 -25.53 9.82
C VAL A 258 6.51 -26.81 10.40
N ASN A 259 7.37 -27.75 10.79
CA ASN A 259 6.97 -28.98 11.45
C ASN A 259 7.40 -28.97 12.93
N LEU A 260 6.45 -28.62 13.81
CA LEU A 260 6.63 -28.62 15.27
C LEU A 260 6.00 -29.86 15.94
N GLY A 261 6.01 -30.99 15.24
CA GLY A 261 5.35 -32.22 15.68
C GLY A 261 3.83 -32.20 15.49
N MET A 262 3.15 -33.28 15.92
CA MET A 262 1.73 -33.52 15.63
C MET A 262 0.75 -32.45 16.18
N ALA A 263 1.16 -31.63 17.16
CA ALA A 263 0.27 -30.66 17.82
C ALA A 263 0.23 -29.26 17.16
N LEU A 264 1.22 -28.89 16.35
CA LEU A 264 1.38 -27.55 15.76
C LEU A 264 1.56 -27.60 14.24
N SER A 265 0.96 -28.59 13.59
CA SER A 265 1.16 -28.93 12.16
C SER A 265 0.44 -28.00 11.16
N ARG A 266 -0.30 -26.98 11.61
CA ARG A 266 -1.06 -26.06 10.74
C ARG A 266 -0.83 -24.57 11.02
N MET A 267 0.41 -24.19 11.34
CA MET A 267 0.76 -22.80 11.63
C MET A 267 0.51 -21.88 10.42
N GLU A 268 0.58 -22.39 9.19
CA GLU A 268 0.35 -21.64 7.95
C GLU A 268 -1.01 -20.95 7.90
N ILE A 269 -2.04 -21.52 8.56
CA ILE A 269 -3.38 -20.90 8.61
C ILE A 269 -3.34 -19.60 9.39
N ILE A 270 -2.59 -19.54 10.50
CA ILE A 270 -2.49 -18.35 11.34
C ILE A 270 -1.89 -17.20 10.51
N PHE A 271 -0.82 -17.49 9.76
CA PHE A 271 -0.21 -16.55 8.82
C PHE A 271 -1.14 -16.12 7.69
N ALA A 272 -1.89 -17.06 7.11
CA ALA A 272 -2.87 -16.74 6.08
C ALA A 272 -3.96 -15.79 6.60
N VAL A 273 -4.48 -16.03 7.80
CA VAL A 273 -5.48 -15.16 8.44
C VAL A 273 -4.93 -13.76 8.67
N ILE A 274 -3.69 -13.62 9.12
CA ILE A 274 -3.05 -12.30 9.31
C ILE A 274 -2.90 -11.56 7.99
N LEU A 275 -2.45 -12.26 6.94
CA LEU A 275 -2.29 -11.64 5.64
C LEU A 275 -3.64 -11.19 5.07
N VAL A 276 -4.71 -11.97 5.25
CA VAL A 276 -6.08 -11.55 4.92
C VAL A 276 -6.49 -10.33 5.74
N MET A 277 -6.17 -10.27 7.04
CA MET A 277 -6.44 -9.08 7.86
C MET A 277 -5.69 -7.83 7.38
N LEU A 278 -4.43 -7.98 6.97
CA LEU A 278 -3.62 -6.88 6.44
C LEU A 278 -4.15 -6.39 5.08
N LEU A 279 -4.46 -7.31 4.16
CA LEU A 279 -5.08 -6.96 2.89
C LEU A 279 -6.45 -6.33 3.09
N PHE A 280 -7.25 -6.84 4.04
CA PHE A 280 -8.54 -6.24 4.39
C PHE A 280 -8.36 -4.79 4.86
N PHE A 281 -7.34 -4.52 5.69
CA PHE A 281 -7.00 -3.16 6.09
C PHE A 281 -6.63 -2.29 4.89
N LYS A 282 -5.71 -2.77 4.03
CA LYS A 282 -5.25 -2.03 2.84
C LYS A 282 -6.39 -1.72 1.87
N VAL A 283 -7.24 -2.70 1.58
CA VAL A 283 -8.45 -2.54 0.76
C VAL A 283 -9.41 -1.53 1.39
N THR A 284 -9.69 -1.64 2.68
CA THR A 284 -10.57 -0.70 3.39
C THR A 284 -10.03 0.72 3.36
N PHE A 285 -8.72 0.88 3.51
CA PHE A 285 -8.03 2.18 3.42
C PHE A 285 -8.11 2.78 2.02
N LEU A 286 -7.79 2.01 0.97
CA LEU A 286 -7.88 2.44 -0.42
C LEU A 286 -9.32 2.77 -0.84
N TYR A 287 -10.28 1.98 -0.38
CA TYR A 287 -11.70 2.24 -0.56
C TYR A 287 -12.12 3.56 0.12
N TYR A 288 -11.69 3.79 1.36
CA TYR A 288 -11.92 5.08 2.03
C TYR A 288 -11.36 6.25 1.22
N VAL A 289 -10.11 6.15 0.77
CA VAL A 289 -9.45 7.20 -0.02
C VAL A 289 -10.19 7.44 -1.35
N SER A 290 -10.65 6.38 -2.02
CA SER A 290 -11.40 6.46 -3.28
C SER A 290 -12.75 7.19 -3.10
N VAL A 291 -13.49 6.85 -2.04
CA VAL A 291 -14.77 7.50 -1.71
C VAL A 291 -14.56 8.95 -1.30
N LEU A 292 -13.54 9.22 -0.47
CA LEU A 292 -13.21 10.58 -0.03
C LEU A 292 -12.83 11.48 -1.23
N ALA A 293 -11.97 10.99 -2.12
CA ALA A 293 -11.55 11.73 -3.31
C ALA A 293 -12.76 12.04 -4.22
N THR A 294 -13.62 11.03 -4.44
CA THR A 294 -14.84 11.18 -5.25
C THR A 294 -15.82 12.18 -4.62
N ALA A 295 -16.09 12.04 -3.33
CA ALA A 295 -16.99 12.94 -2.60
C ALA A 295 -16.50 14.39 -2.66
N GLN A 296 -15.19 14.61 -2.53
CA GLN A 296 -14.60 15.93 -2.60
C GLN A 296 -14.68 16.55 -3.99
N LEU A 297 -14.31 15.78 -5.02
CA LEU A 297 -14.28 16.27 -6.39
C LEU A 297 -15.68 16.66 -6.90
N PHE A 298 -16.68 15.83 -6.60
CA PHE A 298 -18.06 16.05 -7.02
C PHE A 298 -18.90 16.81 -6.00
N LYS A 299 -18.31 17.25 -4.87
CA LYS A 299 -19.00 17.93 -3.76
C LYS A 299 -20.23 17.14 -3.28
N ALA A 300 -20.13 15.81 -3.27
CA ALA A 300 -21.24 14.93 -2.93
C ALA A 300 -21.60 15.06 -1.44
N LYS A 301 -22.87 15.32 -1.14
CA LYS A 301 -23.39 15.40 0.24
C LYS A 301 -23.75 14.02 0.82
N ALA A 302 -24.06 13.05 -0.05
CA ALA A 302 -24.52 11.71 0.28
C ALA A 302 -23.35 10.72 0.41
N TYR A 303 -22.43 10.98 1.34
CA TYR A 303 -21.23 10.15 1.55
C TYR A 303 -21.55 8.65 1.82
N PRO A 304 -22.57 8.29 2.62
CA PRO A 304 -22.89 6.87 2.86
C PRO A 304 -23.36 6.10 1.62
N GLN A 305 -24.17 6.74 0.77
CA GLN A 305 -24.66 6.16 -0.49
C GLN A 305 -23.53 6.04 -1.50
N LEU A 306 -22.65 7.05 -1.56
CA LEU A 306 -21.47 7.02 -2.41
C LEU A 306 -20.52 5.88 -2.02
N ALA A 307 -20.37 5.60 -0.72
CA ALA A 307 -19.60 4.45 -0.28
C ALA A 307 -20.14 3.17 -0.92
N LEU A 308 -21.42 2.83 -0.73
CA LEU A 308 -22.01 1.62 -1.31
C LEU A 308 -21.84 1.52 -2.84
N ALA A 309 -22.06 2.62 -3.57
CA ALA A 309 -21.87 2.65 -5.02
C ALA A 309 -20.40 2.41 -5.42
N ALA A 310 -19.46 3.04 -4.70
CA ALA A 310 -18.04 2.83 -4.90
C ALA A 310 -17.62 1.40 -4.58
N GLY A 311 -18.17 0.77 -3.53
CA GLY A 311 -17.94 -0.64 -3.22
C GLY A 311 -18.38 -1.56 -4.35
N ALA A 312 -19.58 -1.35 -4.90
CA ALA A 312 -20.07 -2.11 -6.05
C ALA A 312 -19.16 -1.93 -7.28
N LEU A 313 -18.70 -0.70 -7.52
CA LEU A 313 -17.74 -0.40 -8.60
C LEU A 313 -16.39 -1.10 -8.39
N ILE A 314 -15.85 -1.10 -7.16
CA ILE A 314 -14.58 -1.76 -6.84
C ILE A 314 -14.68 -3.27 -7.13
N ILE A 315 -15.80 -3.91 -6.78
CA ILE A 315 -16.05 -5.33 -7.09
C ILE A 315 -16.13 -5.54 -8.60
N ALA A 316 -16.99 -4.80 -9.29
CA ALA A 316 -17.21 -4.98 -10.73
C ALA A 316 -15.92 -4.74 -11.53
N TYR A 317 -15.14 -3.73 -11.15
CA TYR A 317 -13.87 -3.44 -11.78
C TYR A 317 -12.82 -4.51 -11.46
N GLY A 318 -12.72 -4.96 -10.20
CA GLY A 318 -11.81 -6.05 -9.81
C GLY A 318 -12.01 -7.34 -10.63
N LEU A 319 -13.27 -7.71 -10.87
CA LEU A 319 -13.63 -8.89 -11.66
C LEU A 319 -13.30 -8.78 -13.15
N THR A 320 -12.97 -7.58 -13.66
CA THR A 320 -12.72 -7.33 -15.09
C THR A 320 -11.29 -6.90 -15.40
N LEU A 321 -10.46 -6.67 -14.38
CA LEU A 321 -9.10 -6.14 -14.53
C LEU A 321 -8.16 -7.12 -15.23
N TYR A 322 -8.14 -8.39 -14.80
CA TYR A 322 -7.28 -9.42 -15.35
C TYR A 322 -8.03 -10.75 -15.53
N PRO A 323 -7.88 -11.42 -16.69
CA PRO A 323 -8.47 -12.74 -16.93
C PRO A 323 -7.91 -13.84 -16.03
N SER A 324 -6.66 -13.74 -15.60
CA SER A 324 -5.98 -14.75 -14.80
C SER A 324 -4.98 -14.16 -13.81
N LEU A 325 -4.65 -14.94 -12.76
CA LEU A 325 -3.60 -14.61 -11.80
C LEU A 325 -2.22 -14.46 -12.45
N VAL A 326 -1.96 -15.23 -13.51
CA VAL A 326 -0.69 -15.21 -14.24
C VAL A 326 -0.54 -13.90 -15.01
N GLU A 327 -1.58 -13.47 -15.73
CA GLU A 327 -1.59 -12.18 -16.42
C GLU A 327 -1.50 -11.01 -15.45
N HIS A 328 -2.17 -11.11 -14.30
CA HIS A 328 -2.05 -10.11 -13.25
C HIS A 328 -0.59 -9.98 -12.75
N ALA A 329 0.07 -11.10 -12.45
CA ALA A 329 1.46 -11.11 -12.00
C ALA A 329 2.43 -10.59 -13.06
N ALA A 330 2.25 -10.97 -14.33
CA ALA A 330 3.05 -10.47 -15.45
C ALA A 330 2.89 -8.95 -15.62
N SER A 331 1.65 -8.46 -15.56
CA SER A 331 1.39 -7.01 -15.60
C SER A 331 2.01 -6.28 -14.41
N ALA A 332 1.98 -6.87 -13.21
CA ALA A 332 2.61 -6.29 -12.03
C ALA A 332 4.15 -6.16 -12.15
N GLN A 333 4.77 -7.02 -12.95
CA GLN A 333 6.21 -7.02 -13.21
C GLN A 333 6.64 -6.08 -14.34
N GLU A 334 5.79 -5.90 -15.36
CA GLU A 334 6.20 -5.26 -16.62
C GLU A 334 5.45 -3.97 -16.96
N ILE A 335 4.16 -3.87 -16.65
CA ILE A 335 3.29 -2.77 -17.13
C ILE A 335 2.93 -1.83 -15.99
N THR A 336 2.49 -2.39 -14.88
CA THR A 336 1.96 -1.69 -13.71
C THR A 336 2.95 -0.67 -13.13
N PRO A 337 4.26 -0.97 -12.98
CA PRO A 337 5.23 0.01 -12.48
C PRO A 337 5.31 1.27 -13.36
N PHE A 338 5.27 1.12 -14.68
CA PHE A 338 5.25 2.27 -15.59
C PHE A 338 3.94 3.05 -15.53
N LEU A 339 2.82 2.35 -15.38
CA LEU A 339 1.50 2.97 -15.27
C LEU A 339 1.32 3.79 -13.98
N TRP A 340 1.93 3.35 -12.87
CA TRP A 340 1.84 4.01 -11.56
C TRP A 340 2.89 5.11 -11.33
N THR A 341 4.01 5.05 -12.05
CA THR A 341 5.07 6.07 -11.97
C THR A 341 4.56 7.51 -12.13
N PRO A 342 3.65 7.84 -13.07
CA PRO A 342 3.04 9.16 -13.14
C PRO A 342 2.35 9.61 -11.85
N PHE A 343 1.59 8.72 -11.19
CA PHE A 343 0.79 9.05 -10.02
C PHE A 343 1.60 9.10 -8.73
N GLU A 344 2.59 8.23 -8.61
CA GLU A 344 3.36 8.09 -7.38
C GLU A 344 4.58 9.00 -7.39
N ILE A 345 5.24 9.16 -8.55
CA ILE A 345 6.52 9.88 -8.63
C ILE A 345 6.37 11.20 -9.38
N LEU A 346 5.94 11.17 -10.65
CA LEU A 346 6.03 12.35 -11.52
C LEU A 346 5.09 13.47 -11.09
N ILE A 347 3.81 13.18 -10.85
CA ILE A 347 2.83 14.20 -10.46
C ILE A 347 3.18 14.80 -9.09
N PRO A 348 3.50 14.03 -8.03
CA PRO A 348 3.92 14.61 -6.76
C PRO A 348 5.19 15.47 -6.89
N LEU A 349 6.16 15.05 -7.72
CA LEU A 349 7.39 15.81 -7.95
C LEU A 349 7.11 17.12 -8.67
N LEU A 350 6.34 17.09 -9.77
CA LEU A 350 5.90 18.27 -10.50
C LEU A 350 5.10 19.21 -9.60
N THR A 351 4.23 18.65 -8.75
CA THR A 351 3.43 19.41 -7.79
C THR A 351 4.33 20.16 -6.82
N PHE A 352 5.37 19.50 -6.28
CA PHE A 352 6.35 20.15 -5.42
C PHE A 352 7.14 21.25 -6.14
N CYS A 353 7.65 20.97 -7.35
CA CYS A 353 8.42 21.94 -8.14
C CYS A 353 7.58 23.19 -8.46
N ILE A 354 6.35 23.00 -8.96
CA ILE A 354 5.45 24.12 -9.31
C ILE A 354 5.04 24.89 -8.05
N ALA A 355 4.73 24.19 -6.95
CA ALA A 355 4.43 24.85 -5.68
C ALA A 355 5.58 25.76 -5.22
N LYS A 356 6.84 25.29 -5.33
CA LYS A 356 8.02 26.09 -5.02
C LYS A 356 8.19 27.29 -5.94
N LEU A 357 8.04 27.11 -7.26
CA LEU A 357 8.14 28.18 -8.24
C LEU A 357 7.06 29.26 -8.04
N ARG A 358 5.84 28.85 -7.69
CA ARG A 358 4.70 29.73 -7.40
C ARG A 358 4.67 30.27 -5.97
N LYS A 359 5.66 29.92 -5.12
CA LYS A 359 5.75 30.29 -3.70
C LYS A 359 4.48 29.91 -2.91
N LEU A 360 3.98 28.70 -3.12
CA LEU A 360 2.79 28.16 -2.46
C LEU A 360 3.15 27.30 -1.23
N PRO A 361 2.26 27.22 -0.22
CA PRO A 361 1.05 28.05 -0.08
C PRO A 361 1.38 29.51 0.23
N LYS A 362 0.55 30.45 -0.27
CA LYS A 362 0.75 31.89 -0.03
C LYS A 362 0.57 32.20 1.46
N THR A 363 1.47 32.99 2.02
CA THR A 363 1.35 33.42 3.43
C THR A 363 0.16 34.38 3.61
N SER A 364 -0.45 34.48 4.80
CA SER A 364 -1.62 35.36 5.00
C SER A 364 -1.35 36.83 4.63
N LYS A 365 -0.10 37.29 4.73
CA LYS A 365 0.35 38.62 4.28
C LYS A 365 0.35 38.81 2.76
N GLU A 366 0.56 37.75 1.98
CA GLU A 366 0.55 37.78 0.52
C GLU A 366 -0.89 37.69 -0.02
N MET A 367 -1.77 36.96 0.67
CA MET A 367 -3.19 36.89 0.32
C MET A 367 -3.91 38.24 0.52
N ALA A 368 -3.51 39.02 1.54
CA ALA A 368 -4.05 40.37 1.76
C ALA A 368 -3.65 41.36 0.64
N LYS A 369 -2.41 41.29 0.15
CA LYS A 369 -1.92 42.15 -0.94
C LYS A 369 -2.58 41.89 -2.29
N GLU A 370 -3.02 40.66 -2.56
CA GLU A 370 -3.71 40.31 -3.81
C GLU A 370 -5.21 40.62 -3.78
N GLN A 371 -5.79 40.93 -2.61
CA GLN A 371 -7.18 41.38 -2.50
C GLN A 371 -7.31 42.90 -2.57
N GLU A 372 -6.21 43.63 -2.52
CA GLU A 372 -6.13 45.09 -2.64
C GLU A 372 -5.81 45.56 -4.08
N VAL A 373 -5.55 44.62 -5.00
CA VAL A 373 -5.34 44.85 -6.44
C VAL A 373 -6.51 44.25 -7.21
#